data_AF-A4ZY76-F1
#
_entry.id   AF-A4ZY76-F1
#
_cell.length_a   1.000
_cell.length_b   1.000
_cell.length_c   1.000
_cell.angle_alpha   90.00
_cell.angle_beta   90.00
_cell.angle_gamma   90.00
#
_symmetry.space_group_name_H-M   'P 1'
#
loop_
_entity.id
_entity.type
_entity.pdbx_description
1 polymer ?
#
loop_
_entity_poly.entity_id
_entity_poly.type
_entity_poly.pdbx_seq_one_letter_code
_entity_poly.pdbx_strand_id
1 'polypeptide(L)'
;MATLDAVAVGDEAIKDLLALVDGGEEGWKELWTDDGIVFHTRKGVEPCLVDIIRCRFILEDTDLATVKAMVTPWLPYRIQWDDIMQRCELIEELDKGYRLVHHVTKKRFPLSPRDSVDVVSTHFEPNRVVMSARSVPTAGPAPTADIVRTYQHLGGYCIAVSGEHNVEFTMYFQCDLNVSAPALVQKLIDKAKPKLMCDKAKSLRRAMKKIHVDPAHLEKW
;
A
#
# COMPACT_ATOMS: atom_id res chain seq x y z
N MET A 1 -1.07 22.43 -15.06
CA MET A 1 -0.72 22.95 -13.72
C MET A 1 -0.86 21.91 -12.61
N ALA A 2 -1.52 20.76 -12.80
CA ALA A 2 -1.64 19.71 -11.77
C ALA A 2 -0.41 18.78 -11.62
N THR A 3 0.43 18.66 -12.65
CA THR A 3 1.57 17.72 -12.67
C THR A 3 2.69 18.07 -11.70
N LEU A 4 3.00 19.36 -11.50
CA LEU A 4 4.03 19.81 -10.54
C LEU A 4 3.66 19.50 -9.08
N ASP A 5 2.36 19.51 -8.76
CA ASP A 5 1.86 19.21 -7.42
C ASP A 5 2.00 17.71 -7.09
N ALA A 6 1.65 16.84 -8.03
CA ALA A 6 1.75 15.39 -7.84
C ALA A 6 3.19 14.91 -7.64
N VAL A 7 4.18 15.48 -8.34
CA VAL A 7 5.60 15.14 -8.16
C VAL A 7 6.08 15.53 -6.76
N ALA A 8 5.71 16.73 -6.28
CA ALA A 8 6.06 17.17 -4.93
C ALA A 8 5.42 16.29 -3.85
N VAL A 9 4.15 15.90 -4.03
CA VAL A 9 3.48 14.92 -3.14
C VAL A 9 4.23 13.58 -3.15
N GLY A 10 4.73 13.15 -4.32
CA GLY A 10 5.54 11.94 -4.47
C GLY A 10 6.88 12.01 -3.73
N ASP A 11 7.55 13.16 -3.78
CA ASP A 11 8.81 13.43 -3.06
C ASP A 11 8.60 13.36 -1.53
N GLU A 12 7.53 14.00 -1.03
CA GLU A 12 7.18 13.94 0.39
C GLU A 12 6.79 12.53 0.83
N ALA A 13 5.98 11.84 0.03
CA ALA A 13 5.51 10.49 0.37
C ALA A 13 6.66 9.49 0.49
N ILE A 14 7.65 9.52 -0.42
CA ILE A 14 8.79 8.62 -0.33
C ILE A 14 9.71 8.98 0.84
N LYS A 15 9.93 10.27 1.10
CA LYS A 15 10.70 10.74 2.26
C LYS A 15 10.09 10.27 3.58
N ASP A 16 8.78 10.44 3.74
CA ASP A 16 8.06 10.06 4.96
C ASP A 16 8.07 8.53 5.16
N LEU A 17 7.90 7.76 4.08
CA LEU A 17 7.97 6.30 4.18
C LEU A 17 9.38 5.82 4.53
N LEU A 18 10.42 6.39 3.92
CA LEU A 18 11.82 6.07 4.25
C LEU A 18 12.12 6.38 5.72
N ALA A 19 11.65 7.50 6.25
CA ALA A 19 11.81 7.83 7.67
C ALA A 19 11.17 6.78 8.61
N LEU A 20 10.04 6.17 8.22
CA LEU A 20 9.41 5.09 9.00
C LEU A 20 10.10 3.74 8.83
N VAL A 21 10.71 3.48 7.67
CA VAL A 21 11.50 2.27 7.41
C VAL A 21 12.81 2.33 8.19
N ASP A 22 13.52 3.46 8.12
CA ASP A 22 14.84 3.64 8.72
C ASP A 22 14.79 3.98 10.21
N GLY A 23 13.67 4.53 10.71
CA GLY A 23 13.45 4.84 12.12
C GLY A 23 13.24 3.63 13.02
N GLY A 24 13.23 2.41 12.47
CA GLY A 24 13.16 1.16 13.23
C GLY A 24 11.86 0.99 14.03
N GLU A 25 11.99 0.68 15.32
CA GLU A 25 10.88 0.31 16.21
C GLU A 25 10.35 1.47 17.07
N GLU A 26 10.96 2.66 17.00
CA GLU A 26 10.56 3.77 17.85
C GLU A 26 9.12 4.21 17.59
N GLY A 27 8.33 4.32 18.67
CA GLY A 27 6.93 4.72 18.64
C GLY A 27 5.96 3.66 18.11
N TRP A 28 6.44 2.48 17.70
CA TRP A 28 5.60 1.36 17.30
C TRP A 28 5.14 0.56 18.51
N LYS A 29 3.85 0.26 18.55
CA LYS A 29 3.25 -0.66 19.50
C LYS A 29 2.73 -1.89 18.77
N GLU A 30 3.12 -3.08 19.21
CA GLU A 30 2.53 -4.31 18.68
C GLU A 30 1.03 -4.36 18.99
N LEU A 31 0.24 -4.71 17.98
CA LEU A 31 -1.19 -4.94 18.09
C LEU A 31 -1.48 -6.43 18.34
N TRP A 32 -0.99 -7.29 17.46
CA TRP A 32 -1.13 -8.74 17.52
C TRP A 32 -0.30 -9.42 16.42
N THR A 33 -0.17 -10.74 16.52
CA THR A 33 0.49 -11.60 15.54
C THR A 33 -0.43 -12.77 15.15
N ASP A 34 -0.44 -13.17 13.87
CA ASP A 34 -1.16 -14.34 13.35
C ASP A 34 -0.34 -14.96 12.22
N ASP A 35 -0.07 -16.27 12.29
CA ASP A 35 0.62 -16.99 11.21
C ASP A 35 1.95 -16.33 10.78
N GLY A 36 2.73 -15.80 11.74
CA GLY A 36 3.97 -15.08 11.47
C GLY A 36 3.80 -13.72 10.77
N ILE A 37 2.57 -13.19 10.74
CA ILE A 37 2.25 -11.83 10.30
C ILE A 37 2.11 -10.96 11.54
N VAL A 38 3.00 -9.98 11.69
CA VAL A 38 3.09 -9.13 12.89
C VAL A 38 2.52 -7.75 12.59
N PHE A 39 1.54 -7.32 13.39
CA PHE A 39 0.89 -6.01 13.27
C PHE A 39 1.40 -5.05 14.33
N HIS A 40 1.71 -3.83 13.90
CA HIS A 40 2.04 -2.72 14.77
C HIS A 40 1.17 -1.51 14.43
N THR A 41 0.98 -0.64 15.42
CA THR A 41 0.38 0.68 15.26
C THR A 41 1.36 1.74 15.75
N ARG A 42 1.33 2.90 15.11
CA ARG A 42 2.00 4.11 15.55
C ARG A 42 1.04 5.28 15.41
N LYS A 43 1.04 6.20 16.36
CA LYS A 43 0.19 7.38 16.29
C LYS A 43 0.54 8.22 15.06
N GLY A 44 -0.49 8.62 14.31
CA GLY A 44 -0.36 9.65 13.30
C GLY A 44 0.03 10.98 13.94
N VAL A 45 0.44 11.93 13.11
CA VAL A 45 0.76 13.30 13.54
C VAL A 45 -0.15 14.26 12.79
N GLU A 46 -0.46 15.39 13.42
CA GLU A 46 -1.24 16.47 12.80
C GLU A 46 -0.71 16.80 11.39
N PRO A 47 -1.60 17.04 10.40
CA PRO A 47 -3.06 17.13 10.54
C PRO A 47 -3.79 15.77 10.52
N CYS A 48 -3.08 14.64 10.43
CA CYS A 48 -3.68 13.31 10.31
C CYS A 48 -3.61 12.53 11.64
N LEU A 49 -4.72 12.54 12.38
CA LEU A 49 -4.85 11.79 13.63
C LEU A 49 -5.16 10.30 13.43
N VAL A 50 -5.24 9.81 12.19
CA VAL A 50 -5.39 8.38 11.92
C VAL A 50 -4.08 7.68 12.22
N ASP A 51 -4.14 6.63 13.04
CA ASP A 51 -2.99 5.79 13.34
C ASP A 51 -2.43 5.12 12.07
N ILE A 52 -1.10 5.00 12.02
CA ILE A 52 -0.37 4.26 11.00
C ILE A 52 -0.35 2.80 11.41
N ILE A 53 -0.79 1.91 10.53
CA ILE A 53 -0.69 0.46 10.71
C ILE A 53 0.46 -0.07 9.88
N ARG A 54 1.29 -0.92 10.50
CA ARG A 54 2.39 -1.64 9.85
C ARG A 54 2.17 -3.14 10.00
N CYS A 55 2.24 -3.86 8.89
CA CYS A 55 2.13 -5.31 8.82
C CYS A 55 3.43 -5.89 8.26
N ARG A 56 4.07 -6.81 8.99
CA ARG A 56 5.35 -7.45 8.60
C ARG A 56 5.24 -8.95 8.52
N PHE A 57 5.83 -9.55 7.50
CA PHE A 57 5.93 -11.00 7.35
C PHE A 57 7.02 -11.41 6.36
N ILE A 58 7.47 -12.66 6.46
CA ILE A 58 8.39 -13.27 5.49
C ILE A 58 7.62 -13.91 4.34
N LEU A 59 8.16 -13.71 3.13
CA LEU A 59 7.87 -14.46 1.92
C LEU A 59 9.06 -15.37 1.63
N GLU A 60 8.80 -16.68 1.63
CA GLU A 60 9.80 -17.72 1.40
C GLU A 60 9.89 -18.08 -0.09
N ASP A 61 11.03 -18.63 -0.49
CA ASP A 61 11.32 -19.13 -1.84
C ASP A 61 11.08 -18.09 -2.94
N THR A 62 11.48 -16.84 -2.70
CA THR A 62 11.29 -15.73 -3.65
C THR A 62 12.42 -14.70 -3.57
N ASP A 63 12.49 -13.83 -4.57
CA ASP A 63 13.39 -12.68 -4.61
C ASP A 63 12.65 -11.32 -4.59
N LEU A 64 13.43 -10.25 -4.44
CA LEU A 64 12.91 -8.87 -4.41
C LEU A 64 12.17 -8.48 -5.71
N ALA A 65 12.70 -8.89 -6.87
CA ALA A 65 12.16 -8.49 -8.17
C ALA A 65 10.75 -9.05 -8.38
N THR A 66 10.56 -10.31 -8.01
CA THR A 66 9.28 -11.02 -8.08
C THR A 66 8.27 -10.39 -7.14
N VAL A 67 8.64 -10.14 -5.88
CA VAL A 67 7.74 -9.52 -4.90
C VAL A 67 7.36 -8.11 -5.32
N LYS A 68 8.32 -7.30 -5.79
CA LYS A 68 8.07 -5.97 -6.36
C LYS A 68 7.07 -6.04 -7.50
N ALA A 69 7.27 -6.93 -8.46
CA ALA A 69 6.38 -7.07 -9.61
C ALA A 69 4.95 -7.43 -9.16
N MET A 70 4.82 -8.36 -8.21
CA MET A 70 3.53 -8.82 -7.67
C MET A 70 2.70 -7.72 -7.00
N VAL A 71 3.35 -6.70 -6.42
CA VAL A 71 2.68 -5.60 -5.71
C VAL A 71 2.59 -4.30 -6.51
N THR A 72 3.33 -4.19 -7.62
CA THR A 72 3.38 -3.01 -8.47
C THR A 72 2.00 -2.74 -9.12
N PRO A 73 1.38 -1.57 -8.88
CA PRO A 73 -0.02 -1.35 -9.27
C PRO A 73 -0.33 -1.42 -10.76
N TRP A 74 0.60 -0.98 -11.61
CA TRP A 74 0.42 -0.95 -13.07
C TRP A 74 0.81 -2.26 -13.76
N LEU A 75 1.18 -3.30 -13.00
CA LEU A 75 1.41 -4.64 -13.52
C LEU A 75 0.16 -5.52 -13.33
N PRO A 76 -0.03 -6.54 -14.18
CA PRO A 76 -1.29 -7.31 -14.21
C PRO A 76 -1.49 -8.22 -13.00
N TYR A 77 -0.53 -8.34 -12.08
CA TYR A 77 -0.53 -9.35 -11.03
C TYR A 77 -1.40 -8.96 -9.83
N ARG A 78 -1.37 -7.69 -9.42
CA ARG A 78 -2.01 -7.25 -8.17
C ARG A 78 -3.51 -7.60 -8.13
N ILE A 79 -4.21 -7.38 -9.24
CA ILE A 79 -5.65 -7.66 -9.36
C ILE A 79 -5.99 -9.16 -9.35
N GLN A 80 -5.01 -10.05 -9.57
CA GLN A 80 -5.22 -11.50 -9.60
C GLN A 80 -5.28 -12.11 -8.20
N TRP A 81 -4.65 -11.46 -7.22
CA TRP A 81 -4.54 -11.99 -5.86
C TRP A 81 -5.10 -11.07 -4.77
N ASP A 82 -5.19 -9.78 -5.01
CA ASP A 82 -5.77 -8.86 -4.04
C ASP A 82 -7.30 -8.90 -4.11
N ASP A 83 -7.91 -9.66 -3.19
CA ASP A 83 -9.34 -9.90 -3.16
C ASP A 83 -10.19 -8.63 -2.97
N ILE A 84 -9.62 -7.55 -2.45
CA ILE A 84 -10.32 -6.27 -2.30
C ILE A 84 -10.11 -5.34 -3.49
N MET A 85 -9.04 -5.55 -4.26
CA MET A 85 -8.76 -4.73 -5.43
C MET A 85 -9.69 -5.11 -6.58
N GLN A 86 -10.40 -4.11 -7.11
CA GLN A 86 -11.22 -4.24 -8.30
C GLN A 86 -10.45 -3.79 -9.54
N ARG A 87 -9.65 -2.72 -9.40
CA ARG A 87 -8.97 -2.08 -10.52
C ARG A 87 -7.73 -1.34 -10.04
N CYS A 88 -6.66 -1.42 -10.83
CA CYS A 88 -5.48 -0.56 -10.72
C CYS A 88 -5.19 -0.03 -12.13
N GLU A 89 -5.42 1.25 -12.37
CA GLU A 89 -5.22 1.89 -13.67
C GLU A 89 -4.08 2.90 -13.57
N LEU A 90 -3.05 2.74 -14.39
CA LEU A 90 -2.05 3.78 -14.60
C LEU A 90 -2.71 4.95 -15.34
N ILE A 91 -2.74 6.11 -14.70
CA ILE A 91 -3.27 7.34 -15.31
C ILE A 91 -2.16 8.04 -16.10
N GLU A 92 -1.01 8.23 -15.48
CA GLU A 92 0.07 9.05 -16.02
C GLU A 92 1.42 8.59 -15.46
N GLU A 93 2.46 8.61 -16.30
CA GLU A 93 3.85 8.59 -15.84
C GLU A 93 4.32 10.03 -15.65
N LEU A 94 4.82 10.32 -14.46
CA LEU A 94 5.30 11.63 -14.04
C LEU A 94 6.83 11.68 -14.11
N ASP A 95 7.39 12.88 -13.92
CA ASP A 95 8.83 13.05 -13.75
C ASP A 95 9.38 12.15 -12.62
N LYS A 96 10.69 11.88 -12.66
CA LYS A 96 11.41 10.98 -11.72
C LYS A 96 10.92 9.53 -11.73
N GLY A 97 10.13 9.13 -12.73
CA GLY A 97 9.59 7.78 -12.85
C GLY A 97 8.43 7.48 -11.88
N TYR A 98 7.87 8.51 -11.25
CA TYR A 98 6.66 8.39 -10.44
C TYR A 98 5.45 8.11 -11.33
N ARG A 99 4.41 7.53 -10.75
CA ARG A 99 3.21 7.17 -11.51
C ARG A 99 1.96 7.57 -10.76
N LEU A 100 1.05 8.21 -11.45
CA LEU A 100 -0.28 8.46 -10.94
C LEU A 100 -1.16 7.24 -11.22
N VAL A 101 -1.77 6.66 -10.19
CA VAL A 101 -2.52 5.41 -10.30
C VAL A 101 -3.91 5.57 -9.68
N HIS A 102 -4.94 5.13 -10.40
CA HIS A 102 -6.30 5.01 -9.89
C HIS A 102 -6.52 3.61 -9.30
N HIS A 103 -6.71 3.53 -7.99
CA HIS A 103 -7.10 2.30 -7.31
C HIS A 103 -8.61 2.29 -7.09
N VAL A 104 -9.28 1.21 -7.45
CA VAL A 104 -10.69 0.97 -7.13
C VAL A 104 -10.79 -0.31 -6.33
N THR A 105 -11.47 -0.25 -5.18
CA THR A 105 -11.69 -1.38 -4.28
C THR A 105 -13.15 -1.80 -4.27
N LYS A 106 -13.37 -3.11 -4.22
CA LYS A 106 -14.69 -3.74 -4.17
C LYS A 106 -15.43 -3.33 -2.90
N LYS A 107 -16.76 -3.33 -2.97
CA LYS A 107 -17.62 -3.24 -1.77
C LYS A 107 -17.25 -4.34 -0.77
N ARG A 108 -17.03 -3.96 0.48
CA ARG A 108 -16.73 -4.88 1.60
C ARG A 108 -17.49 -4.45 2.83
N PHE A 109 -18.64 -5.08 3.09
CA PHE A 109 -19.48 -4.73 4.24
C PHE A 109 -18.67 -4.58 5.54
N PRO A 110 -18.80 -3.47 6.29
CA PRO A 110 -19.81 -2.40 6.15
C PRO A 110 -19.46 -1.27 5.16
N LEU A 111 -18.34 -1.37 4.44
CA LEU A 111 -17.84 -0.37 3.50
C LEU A 111 -18.47 -0.55 2.09
N SER A 112 -19.00 0.53 1.52
CA SER A 112 -19.28 0.68 0.08
C SER A 112 -18.01 0.51 -0.80
N PRO A 113 -18.10 0.53 -2.14
CA PRO A 113 -16.91 0.68 -2.98
C PRO A 113 -16.14 1.96 -2.65
N ARG A 114 -14.82 1.92 -2.80
CA ARG A 114 -13.93 3.06 -2.60
C ARG A 114 -12.92 3.19 -3.71
N ASP A 115 -12.48 4.41 -3.98
CA ASP A 115 -11.34 4.66 -4.84
C ASP A 115 -10.32 5.61 -4.18
N SER A 116 -9.13 5.63 -4.76
CA SER A 116 -8.09 6.63 -4.50
C SER A 116 -7.32 6.88 -5.80
N VAL A 117 -6.83 8.10 -5.94
CA VAL A 117 -5.89 8.46 -7.00
C VAL A 117 -4.60 8.84 -6.30
N ASP A 118 -3.57 8.02 -6.49
CA ASP A 118 -2.34 8.10 -5.70
C ASP A 118 -1.14 8.31 -6.61
N VAL A 119 -0.25 9.22 -6.21
CA VAL A 119 1.11 9.23 -6.75
C VAL A 119 1.89 8.10 -6.08
N VAL A 120 2.51 7.26 -6.90
CA VAL A 120 3.33 6.12 -6.47
C VAL A 120 4.79 6.41 -6.84
N SER A 121 5.64 6.38 -5.84
CA SER A 121 7.09 6.60 -5.96
C SER A 121 7.84 5.34 -5.56
N THR A 122 8.98 5.08 -6.20
CA THR A 122 9.82 3.92 -5.86
C THR A 122 11.25 4.38 -5.59
N HIS A 123 11.81 3.92 -4.47
CA HIS A 123 13.21 4.06 -4.12
C HIS A 123 13.88 2.68 -4.12
N PHE A 124 15.04 2.60 -4.77
CA PHE A 124 15.77 1.36 -4.95
C PHE A 124 17.09 1.41 -4.21
N GLU A 125 17.38 0.33 -3.49
CA GLU A 125 18.64 0.08 -2.83
C GLU A 125 19.09 -1.36 -3.11
N PRO A 126 20.39 -1.69 -2.93
CA PRO A 126 20.91 -3.01 -3.28
C PRO A 126 20.20 -4.19 -2.60
N ASN A 127 19.68 -4.00 -1.39
CA ASN A 127 19.06 -5.04 -0.57
C ASN A 127 17.58 -4.79 -0.26
N ARG A 128 16.99 -3.69 -0.76
CA ARG A 128 15.58 -3.38 -0.53
C ARG A 128 14.97 -2.47 -1.59
N VAL A 129 13.65 -2.55 -1.72
CA VAL A 129 12.83 -1.64 -2.53
C VAL A 129 11.78 -1.02 -1.62
N VAL A 130 11.67 0.31 -1.66
CA VAL A 130 10.64 1.06 -0.93
C VAL A 130 9.71 1.71 -1.93
N MET A 131 8.43 1.35 -1.88
CA MET A 131 7.38 1.91 -2.73
C MET A 131 6.43 2.72 -1.86
N SER A 132 6.32 4.02 -2.08
CA SER A 132 5.35 4.88 -1.38
C SER A 132 4.17 5.20 -2.28
N ALA A 133 3.03 5.50 -1.64
CA ALA A 133 1.83 5.96 -2.30
C ALA A 133 1.10 6.98 -1.42
N ARG A 134 0.71 8.12 -2.00
CA ARG A 134 -0.05 9.18 -1.33
C ARG A 134 -1.10 9.74 -2.27
N SER A 135 -2.29 10.02 -1.74
CA SER A 135 -3.39 10.51 -2.57
C SER A 135 -3.15 11.92 -3.10
N VAL A 136 -3.56 12.13 -4.35
CA VAL A 136 -3.63 13.43 -5.02
C VAL A 136 -5.10 13.67 -5.37
N PRO A 137 -5.90 14.28 -4.48
CA PRO A 137 -7.37 14.32 -4.60
C PRO A 137 -7.87 15.04 -5.84
N THR A 138 -7.09 15.99 -6.34
CA THR A 138 -7.37 16.81 -7.52
C THR A 138 -7.08 16.10 -8.84
N ALA A 139 -6.52 14.89 -8.81
CA ALA A 139 -6.10 14.16 -9.98
C ALA A 139 -7.01 12.95 -10.28
N GLY A 140 -6.90 12.44 -11.51
CA GLY A 140 -7.65 11.29 -12.00
C GLY A 140 -9.14 11.57 -12.26
N PRO A 141 -9.97 10.52 -12.36
CA PRO A 141 -11.39 10.68 -12.67
C PRO A 141 -12.12 11.41 -11.54
N ALA A 142 -13.13 12.20 -11.91
CA ALA A 142 -14.01 12.86 -10.96
C ALA A 142 -14.72 11.81 -10.07
N PRO A 143 -14.83 12.04 -8.74
CA PRO A 143 -15.57 11.15 -7.87
C PRO A 143 -17.03 10.97 -8.33
N THR A 144 -17.56 9.76 -8.20
CA THR A 144 -18.95 9.44 -8.51
C THR A 144 -19.76 9.22 -7.22
N ALA A 145 -21.09 9.28 -7.29
CA ALA A 145 -21.93 9.16 -6.10
C ALA A 145 -21.94 7.74 -5.47
N ASP A 146 -21.56 6.72 -6.25
CA ASP A 146 -21.56 5.30 -5.88
C ASP A 146 -20.21 4.81 -5.30
N ILE A 147 -19.14 5.62 -5.43
CA ILE A 147 -17.79 5.29 -4.97
C ILE A 147 -17.30 6.38 -4.03
N VAL A 148 -16.90 5.98 -2.81
CA VAL A 148 -16.35 6.93 -1.83
C VAL A 148 -14.86 7.13 -2.10
N ARG A 149 -14.47 8.36 -2.45
CA ARG A 149 -13.06 8.76 -2.57
C ARG A 149 -12.40 8.77 -1.20
N THR A 150 -11.38 7.95 -1.04
CA THR A 150 -10.56 7.89 0.17
C THR A 150 -9.35 8.82 0.06
N TYR A 151 -8.72 9.11 1.20
CA TYR A 151 -7.46 9.83 1.23
C TYR A 151 -6.39 8.98 1.92
N GLN A 152 -5.39 8.55 1.17
CA GLN A 152 -4.23 7.86 1.68
C GLN A 152 -3.15 8.90 2.04
N HIS A 153 -2.97 9.13 3.34
CA HIS A 153 -1.90 9.99 3.86
C HIS A 153 -0.54 9.34 3.68
N LEU A 154 -0.50 8.02 3.89
CA LEU A 154 0.68 7.22 3.66
C LEU A 154 0.25 5.78 3.37
N GLY A 155 0.68 5.25 2.23
CA GLY A 155 0.63 3.83 1.97
C GLY A 155 1.93 3.40 1.32
N GLY A 156 2.25 2.12 1.41
CA GLY A 156 3.43 1.63 0.72
C GLY A 156 3.96 0.31 1.23
N TYR A 157 5.08 -0.07 0.63
CA TYR A 157 5.78 -1.31 0.90
C TYR A 157 7.26 -1.05 1.13
N CYS A 158 7.85 -1.78 2.07
CA CYS A 158 9.28 -2.05 2.09
C CYS A 158 9.46 -3.55 1.81
N ILE A 159 10.28 -3.87 0.81
CA ILE A 159 10.55 -5.21 0.33
C ILE A 159 12.05 -5.40 0.51
N ALA A 160 12.48 -6.22 1.48
CA ALA A 160 13.88 -6.33 1.86
C ALA A 160 14.37 -7.79 1.85
N VAL A 161 15.62 -8.01 1.45
CA VAL A 161 16.23 -9.35 1.54
C VAL A 161 16.38 -9.76 3.01
N SER A 162 15.95 -10.97 3.35
CA SER A 162 16.02 -11.54 4.72
C SER A 162 16.73 -12.90 4.76
N GLY A 163 17.37 -13.30 3.65
CA GLY A 163 18.10 -14.56 3.47
C GLY A 163 18.35 -14.81 1.98
N GLU A 164 18.91 -15.96 1.62
CA GLU A 164 19.24 -16.28 0.22
C GLU A 164 17.98 -16.35 -0.67
N HIS A 165 16.86 -16.86 -0.14
CA HIS A 165 15.59 -17.01 -0.85
C HIS A 165 14.40 -16.45 -0.06
N ASN A 166 14.66 -15.54 0.88
CA ASN A 166 13.62 -14.97 1.74
C ASN A 166 13.56 -13.46 1.58
N VAL A 167 12.33 -12.95 1.52
CA VAL A 167 12.04 -11.52 1.46
C VAL A 167 11.19 -11.14 2.67
N GLU A 168 11.67 -10.20 3.47
CA GLU A 168 10.84 -9.49 4.43
C GLU A 168 9.95 -8.49 3.70
N PHE A 169 8.64 -8.64 3.85
CA PHE A 169 7.65 -7.75 3.29
C PHE A 169 6.98 -6.96 4.41
N THR A 170 7.11 -5.64 4.34
CA THR A 170 6.46 -4.71 5.25
C THR A 170 5.46 -3.84 4.49
N MET A 171 4.22 -3.81 4.94
CA MET A 171 3.17 -2.93 4.43
C MET A 171 2.85 -1.83 5.44
N TYR A 172 2.82 -0.59 4.98
CA TYR A 172 2.42 0.58 5.76
C TYR A 172 1.09 1.12 5.24
N PHE A 173 0.20 1.52 6.15
CA PHE A 173 -1.10 2.06 5.78
C PHE A 173 -1.61 3.08 6.80
N GLN A 174 -1.87 4.29 6.32
CA GLN A 174 -2.52 5.39 7.00
C GLN A 174 -3.49 6.05 6.02
N CYS A 175 -4.77 5.76 6.20
CA CYS A 175 -5.79 6.16 5.25
C CYS A 175 -7.06 6.59 5.99
N ASP A 176 -7.56 7.76 5.58
CA ASP A 176 -8.92 8.18 5.84
C ASP A 176 -9.85 7.49 4.83
N LEU A 177 -10.74 6.67 5.38
CA LEU A 177 -11.74 5.96 4.60
C LEU A 177 -12.98 6.82 4.27
N ASN A 178 -12.97 8.10 4.68
CA ASN A 178 -14.04 9.09 4.52
C ASN A 178 -15.40 8.53 4.94
N VAL A 179 -15.42 7.83 6.07
CA VAL A 179 -16.66 7.25 6.58
C VAL A 179 -17.34 8.25 7.50
N SER A 180 -18.45 8.81 7.03
CA SER A 180 -19.42 9.42 7.94
C SER A 180 -20.20 8.29 8.61
N ALA A 181 -19.72 7.84 9.77
CA ALA A 181 -20.26 6.70 10.48
C ALA A 181 -20.58 7.04 11.95
N PRO A 182 -21.71 6.57 12.50
CA PRO A 182 -21.92 6.55 13.94
C PRO A 182 -20.78 5.82 14.66
N ALA A 183 -20.48 6.19 15.90
CA ALA A 183 -19.33 5.67 16.66
C ALA A 183 -19.25 4.13 16.71
N LEU A 184 -20.38 3.42 16.71
CA LEU A 184 -20.43 1.95 16.67
C LEU A 184 -19.87 1.39 15.35
N VAL A 185 -20.17 2.05 14.22
CA VAL A 185 -19.68 1.68 12.89
C VAL A 185 -18.19 2.03 12.77
N GLN A 186 -17.76 3.15 13.36
CA GLN A 186 -16.34 3.51 13.40
C GLN A 186 -15.49 2.44 14.10
N LYS A 187 -15.95 1.94 15.27
CA LYS A 187 -15.26 0.83 15.97
C LYS A 187 -15.15 -0.45 15.14
N LEU A 188 -16.17 -0.78 14.35
CA LEU A 188 -16.13 -1.93 13.44
C LEU A 188 -15.09 -1.72 12.33
N ILE A 189 -14.99 -0.49 11.80
CA ILE A 189 -14.03 -0.11 10.75
C ILE A 189 -12.60 -0.18 11.28
N ASP A 190 -12.35 0.36 12.47
CA ASP A 190 -11.03 0.36 13.09
C ASP A 190 -10.52 -1.08 13.33
N LYS A 191 -11.44 -1.99 13.69
CA LYS A 191 -11.13 -3.43 13.81
C LYS A 191 -10.96 -4.12 12.46
N ALA A 192 -11.65 -3.66 11.42
CA ALA A 192 -11.59 -4.25 10.08
C ALA A 192 -10.28 -3.94 9.36
N LYS A 193 -9.70 -2.72 9.53
CA LYS A 193 -8.47 -2.30 8.82
C LYS A 193 -7.29 -3.29 8.99
N PRO A 194 -6.85 -3.66 10.22
CA PRO A 194 -5.77 -4.65 10.38
C PRO A 194 -6.13 -6.02 9.81
N LYS A 195 -7.41 -6.43 9.91
CA LYS A 195 -7.87 -7.70 9.35
C LYS A 195 -7.76 -7.72 7.82
N LEU A 196 -8.14 -6.64 7.13
CA LEU A 196 -8.02 -6.53 5.68
C LEU A 196 -6.55 -6.62 5.23
N MET A 197 -5.65 -5.99 5.99
CA MET A 197 -4.20 -6.10 5.74
C MET A 197 -3.70 -7.54 5.94
N CYS A 198 -4.20 -8.26 6.96
CA CYS A 198 -3.85 -9.66 7.19
C CYS A 198 -4.37 -10.57 6.06
N ASP A 199 -5.63 -10.39 5.65
CA ASP A 199 -6.21 -11.16 4.55
C ASP A 199 -5.40 -10.91 3.26
N LYS A 200 -4.99 -9.65 3.00
CA LYS A 200 -4.10 -9.27 1.89
C LYS A 200 -2.71 -9.93 1.98
N ALA A 201 -2.09 -9.94 3.16
CA ALA A 201 -0.80 -10.61 3.38
C ALA A 201 -0.88 -12.12 3.09
N LYS A 202 -1.94 -12.78 3.58
CA LYS A 202 -2.20 -14.20 3.31
C LYS A 202 -2.48 -14.46 1.83
N SER A 203 -3.21 -13.56 1.15
CA SER A 203 -3.44 -13.68 -0.30
C SER A 203 -2.15 -13.52 -1.10
N LEU A 204 -1.28 -12.57 -0.75
CA LEU A 204 0.05 -12.43 -1.39
C LEU A 204 0.88 -13.70 -1.22
N ARG A 205 1.01 -14.24 0.00
CA ARG A 205 1.72 -15.51 0.26
C ARG A 205 1.21 -16.66 -0.62
N ARG A 206 -0.11 -16.80 -0.77
CA ARG A 206 -0.69 -17.83 -1.65
C ARG A 206 -0.41 -17.57 -3.12
N ALA A 207 -0.39 -16.30 -3.53
CA ALA A 207 -0.15 -15.89 -4.90
C ALA A 207 1.29 -16.12 -5.34
N MET A 208 2.26 -15.89 -4.46
CA MET A 208 3.68 -16.19 -4.73
C MET A 208 3.91 -17.65 -5.16
N LYS A 209 3.07 -18.58 -4.70
CA LYS A 209 3.15 -20.02 -5.04
C LYS A 209 2.46 -20.39 -6.36
N LYS A 210 1.72 -19.47 -6.97
CA LYS A 210 0.78 -19.77 -8.08
C LYS A 210 0.99 -18.89 -9.30
N ILE A 211 1.29 -17.62 -9.09
CA ILE A 211 1.40 -16.62 -10.15
C ILE A 211 2.86 -16.59 -10.60
N HIS A 212 3.07 -16.82 -11.88
CA HIS A 212 4.38 -16.66 -12.50
C HIS A 212 4.50 -15.22 -13.01
N VAL A 213 5.59 -14.56 -12.62
CA VAL A 213 5.92 -13.22 -13.11
C VAL A 213 6.65 -13.36 -14.44
N ASP A 214 6.14 -12.70 -15.48
CA ASP A 214 6.82 -12.51 -16.75
C ASP A 214 8.22 -11.92 -16.52
N PRO A 215 9.29 -12.54 -17.06
CA PRO A 215 10.66 -12.03 -16.96
C PRO A 215 10.81 -10.55 -17.36
N ALA A 216 10.03 -10.06 -18.32
CA ALA A 216 10.05 -8.65 -18.75
C ALA A 216 9.63 -7.67 -17.63
N HIS A 217 8.98 -8.16 -16.58
CA HIS A 217 8.55 -7.39 -15.42
C HIS A 217 9.52 -7.46 -14.23
N LEU A 218 10.59 -8.26 -14.32
CA LEU A 218 11.59 -8.43 -13.26
C LEU A 218 12.72 -7.37 -13.34
N GLU A 219 13.01 -6.83 -14.54
CA GLU A 219 14.28 -6.11 -14.82
C GLU A 219 14.28 -4.59 -14.59
N LYS A 220 13.25 -4.00 -13.99
CA LYS A 220 13.22 -2.54 -13.78
C LYS A 220 13.67 -2.17 -12.36
N TRP A 221 14.98 -2.10 -12.16
CA TRP A 221 15.64 -1.47 -11.02
C TRP A 221 15.99 -0.02 -11.35
#